data_AF-A0AAD4WI58-F1
#
_entry.id   AF-A0AAD4WI58-F1
#
_cell.length_a   1.000
_cell.length_b   1.000
_cell.length_c   1.000
_cell.angle_alpha   90.00
_cell.angle_beta   90.00
_cell.angle_gamma   90.00
#
_symmetry.space_group_name_H-M   'P 1'
#
loop_
_entity.id
_entity.type
_entity.pdbx_description
1 polymer ?
#
loop_
_entity_poly.entity_id
_entity_poly.type
_entity_poly.pdbx_seq_one_letter_code
_entity_poly.pdbx_strand_id
1 'polypeptide(L)'
;MERFFKRKSSLGSSDSVGSSRTSSSRQSELGEVLANLQADPGLRIRMIEYDANIRDEVRRAYLEKGPCQPRGHSFPQSNISGINRRFIPQWFDEFDWLEYSVSKDAAVEAQKSKGLGPR
;
A
#
# COMPACT_ATOMS: atom_id res chain seq x y z
N MET A 1 31.43 44.87 6.60
CA MET A 1 31.47 43.41 6.52
C MET A 1 31.55 43.00 5.05
N GLU A 2 32.63 42.27 4.69
CA GLU A 2 32.71 41.13 3.73
C GLU A 2 32.16 41.35 2.30
N ARG A 3 32.97 41.60 1.26
CA ARG A 3 33.97 40.78 0.52
C ARG A 3 33.39 39.64 -0.36
N PHE A 4 33.25 39.97 -1.66
CA PHE A 4 33.43 39.20 -2.92
C PHE A 4 33.69 37.69 -2.88
N PHE A 5 33.13 36.94 -3.86
CA PHE A 5 33.90 36.15 -4.87
C PHE A 5 33.07 35.88 -6.15
N LYS A 6 33.70 36.06 -7.32
CA LYS A 6 33.23 35.72 -8.68
C LYS A 6 33.57 34.25 -9.02
N ARG A 7 32.76 33.57 -9.86
CA ARG A 7 33.27 32.91 -11.09
C ARG A 7 32.17 32.56 -12.10
N LYS A 8 32.56 32.72 -13.35
CA LYS A 8 31.90 32.38 -14.63
C LYS A 8 32.02 30.89 -14.94
N SER A 9 31.01 30.29 -15.56
CA SER A 9 31.19 29.17 -16.50
C SER A 9 30.27 29.36 -17.71
N SER A 10 30.89 29.47 -18.88
CA SER A 10 30.26 29.38 -20.19
C SER A 10 30.85 28.16 -20.88
N LEU A 11 30.04 27.50 -21.73
CA LEU A 11 30.33 26.31 -22.55
C LEU A 11 30.29 25.02 -21.70
N GLY A 12 29.44 24.04 -21.95
CA GLY A 12 28.70 23.65 -23.15
C GLY A 12 28.78 22.13 -23.23
N SER A 13 27.65 21.44 -23.21
CA SER A 13 27.44 20.16 -23.88
C SER A 13 26.02 19.66 -23.62
N SER A 14 25.32 19.47 -24.74
CA SER A 14 24.35 18.40 -25.03
C SER A 14 24.44 17.23 -24.04
N ASP A 15 23.36 16.68 -23.47
CA ASP A 15 22.17 16.24 -24.19
C ASP A 15 20.89 16.48 -23.39
N SER A 16 19.94 17.14 -24.04
CA SER A 16 18.53 17.01 -23.68
C SER A 16 18.03 15.62 -24.08
N VAL A 17 18.36 14.60 -23.29
CA VAL A 17 17.53 13.40 -23.25
C VAL A 17 16.34 13.71 -22.35
N GLY A 18 15.42 14.49 -22.90
CA GLY A 18 14.05 14.48 -22.45
C GLY A 18 13.59 13.03 -22.55
N SER A 19 13.63 12.31 -21.44
CA SER A 19 12.72 11.20 -21.23
C SER A 19 11.34 11.83 -21.16
N SER A 20 10.79 12.12 -22.34
CA SER A 20 9.37 12.21 -22.60
C SER A 20 8.78 10.83 -22.37
N ARG A 21 8.90 10.31 -21.13
CA ARG A 21 7.91 9.41 -20.58
C ARG A 21 6.68 10.28 -20.47
N THR A 22 5.92 10.25 -21.55
CA THR A 22 4.64 10.94 -21.71
C THR A 22 3.88 10.80 -20.40
N SER A 23 3.30 11.88 -19.89
CA SER A 23 2.42 11.85 -18.72
C SER A 23 1.40 10.70 -18.82
N SER A 24 0.96 10.42 -20.05
CA SER A 24 0.09 9.30 -20.43
C SER A 24 0.62 7.91 -20.01
N SER A 25 1.91 7.63 -20.16
CA SER A 25 2.48 6.31 -19.84
C SER A 25 2.57 6.05 -18.34
N ARG A 26 2.84 7.08 -17.54
CA ARG A 26 2.83 6.97 -16.07
C ARG A 26 1.41 6.84 -15.52
N GLN A 27 0.45 7.51 -16.17
CA GLN A 27 -0.96 7.40 -15.79
C GLN A 27 -1.54 6.01 -16.10
N SER A 28 -1.18 5.39 -17.22
CA SER A 28 -1.60 4.02 -17.54
C SER A 28 -0.98 2.99 -16.59
N GLU A 29 0.31 3.13 -16.27
CA GLU A 29 1.02 2.23 -15.34
C GLU A 29 0.45 2.32 -13.91
N LEU A 30 0.15 3.53 -13.43
CA LEU A 30 -0.56 3.74 -12.17
C LEU A 30 -1.95 3.08 -12.17
N GLY A 31 -2.72 3.28 -13.24
CA GLY A 31 -4.05 2.70 -13.38
C GLY A 31 -4.02 1.17 -13.28
N GLU A 32 -3.06 0.53 -13.92
CA GLU A 32 -2.86 -0.93 -13.86
C GLU A 32 -2.45 -1.40 -12.46
N VAL A 33 -1.54 -0.69 -11.78
CA VAL A 33 -1.14 -1.04 -10.40
C VAL A 33 -2.34 -0.92 -9.46
N LEU A 34 -3.11 0.17 -9.53
CA LEU A 34 -4.27 0.39 -8.66
C LEU A 34 -5.39 -0.64 -8.91
N ALA A 35 -5.64 -0.98 -10.18
CA ALA A 35 -6.62 -1.99 -10.56
C ALA A 35 -6.26 -3.38 -10.00
N ASN A 36 -4.96 -3.71 -9.97
CA ASN A 36 -4.46 -5.00 -9.52
C ASN A 36 -4.08 -5.05 -8.03
N LEU A 37 -4.44 -4.04 -7.22
CA LEU A 37 -4.14 -4.05 -5.78
C LEU A 37 -4.89 -5.16 -5.06
N GLN A 38 -4.13 -6.11 -4.53
CA GLN A 38 -4.65 -7.27 -3.83
C GLN A 38 -5.20 -6.87 -2.45
N ALA A 39 -6.48 -7.16 -2.21
CA ALA A 39 -7.12 -6.86 -0.94
C ALA A 39 -6.60 -7.75 0.19
N ASP A 40 -6.32 -9.03 -0.10
CA ASP A 40 -5.83 -10.01 0.87
C ASP A 40 -4.50 -9.53 1.50
N PRO A 41 -4.45 -9.33 2.83
CA PRO A 41 -3.26 -8.86 3.53
C PRO A 41 -2.07 -9.80 3.36
N GLY A 42 -2.32 -11.10 3.20
CA GLY A 42 -1.30 -12.12 3.02
C GLY A 42 -0.58 -12.04 1.68
N LEU A 43 -1.23 -11.47 0.68
CA LEU A 43 -0.72 -11.30 -0.69
C LEU A 43 -0.34 -9.85 -1.00
N ARG A 44 -0.57 -8.94 -0.05
CA ARG A 44 -0.30 -7.51 -0.22
C ARG A 44 1.21 -7.26 -0.28
N ILE A 45 1.65 -6.58 -1.33
CA ILE A 45 3.02 -6.07 -1.44
C ILE A 45 3.25 -5.02 -0.34
N ARG A 46 4.39 -5.06 0.35
CA ARG A 46 4.71 -4.10 1.42
C ARG A 46 4.82 -2.69 0.84
N MET A 47 4.39 -1.68 1.61
CA MET A 47 4.39 -0.29 1.14
C MET A 47 5.77 0.22 0.69
N ILE A 48 6.85 -0.31 1.28
CA ILE A 48 8.23 0.04 0.93
C ILE A 48 8.68 -0.51 -0.43
N GLU A 49 8.01 -1.53 -0.96
CA GLU A 49 8.36 -2.16 -2.24
C GLU A 49 7.79 -1.40 -3.44
N TYR A 50 6.78 -0.55 -3.22
CA TYR A 50 6.29 0.37 -4.25
C TYR A 50 7.25 1.55 -4.46
N ASP A 51 7.23 2.11 -5.66
CA ASP A 51 7.95 3.35 -6.00
C ASP A 51 7.45 4.52 -5.15
N ALA A 52 8.34 5.42 -4.76
CA ALA A 52 8.00 6.55 -3.88
C ALA A 52 6.89 7.44 -4.46
N ASN A 53 6.78 7.54 -5.78
CA ASN A 53 5.81 8.38 -6.47
C ASN A 53 4.39 7.79 -6.49
N ILE A 54 4.22 6.51 -6.14
CA ILE A 54 2.93 5.80 -6.28
C ILE A 54 2.38 5.31 -4.92
N ARG A 55 3.19 5.39 -3.86
CA ARG A 55 2.83 4.91 -2.51
C ARG A 55 1.61 5.61 -1.94
N ASP A 56 1.47 6.91 -2.22
CA ASP A 56 0.38 7.70 -1.67
C ASP A 56 -0.95 7.34 -2.34
N GLU A 57 -0.94 7.13 -3.65
CA GLU A 57 -2.06 6.63 -4.44
C GLU A 57 -2.46 5.22 -3.99
N VAL A 58 -1.49 4.33 -3.81
CA VAL A 58 -1.73 2.98 -3.29
C VAL A 58 -2.31 3.01 -1.87
N ARG A 59 -1.82 3.89 -0.99
CA ARG A 59 -2.38 4.06 0.36
C ARG A 59 -3.83 4.54 0.30
N ARG A 60 -4.13 5.50 -0.56
CA ARG A 60 -5.50 6.00 -0.76
C ARG A 60 -6.42 4.90 -1.29
N ALA A 61 -5.97 4.12 -2.26
CA ALA A 61 -6.75 3.01 -2.79
C ALA A 61 -7.04 1.93 -1.73
N TYR A 62 -6.08 1.60 -0.86
CA TYR A 62 -6.35 0.68 0.25
C TYR A 62 -7.34 1.25 1.27
N LEU A 63 -7.26 2.55 1.59
CA LEU A 63 -8.23 3.20 2.47
C LEU A 63 -9.64 3.20 1.88
N GLU A 64 -9.76 3.39 0.57
CA GLU A 64 -11.05 3.37 -0.13
C GLU A 64 -11.65 1.96 -0.21
N LYS A 65 -10.82 0.92 -0.43
CA LYS A 65 -11.26 -0.48 -0.40
C LYS A 65 -11.69 -0.94 0.99
N GLY A 66 -11.07 -0.41 2.04
CA GLY A 66 -11.33 -0.80 3.43
C GLY A 66 -10.68 -2.14 3.83
N PRO A 67 -10.99 -2.64 5.05
CA PRO A 67 -10.40 -3.87 5.59
C PRO A 67 -10.87 -5.12 4.82
N CYS A 68 -9.97 -6.09 4.65
CA CYS A 68 -10.28 -7.36 4.01
C CYS A 68 -11.08 -8.27 4.95
N GLN A 69 -12.41 -8.24 4.85
CA GLN A 69 -13.33 -9.01 5.69
C GLN A 69 -14.20 -9.97 4.85
N PRO A 70 -13.68 -11.15 4.49
CA PRO A 70 -14.40 -12.08 3.61
C PRO A 70 -15.54 -12.79 4.37
N ARG A 71 -16.72 -12.17 4.41
CA ARG A 71 -17.90 -12.67 5.16
C ARG A 71 -18.48 -13.99 4.66
N GLY A 72 -18.32 -14.30 3.37
CA GLY A 72 -18.80 -15.54 2.75
C GLY A 72 -17.75 -16.66 2.70
N HIS A 73 -16.59 -16.50 3.33
CA HIS A 73 -15.51 -17.48 3.28
C HIS A 73 -15.74 -18.64 4.24
N SER A 74 -15.40 -19.85 3.81
CA SER A 74 -15.37 -21.02 4.68
C SER A 74 -14.05 -21.06 5.43
N PHE A 75 -14.05 -20.55 6.66
CA PHE A 75 -12.89 -20.57 7.54
C PHE A 75 -12.55 -22.00 7.95
N PRO A 76 -11.38 -22.52 7.55
CA PRO A 76 -10.99 -23.88 7.90
C PRO A 76 -10.74 -23.99 9.41
N GLN A 77 -10.76 -25.24 9.88
CA GLN A 77 -10.54 -25.57 11.27
C GLN A 77 -9.18 -26.24 11.41
N SER A 78 -8.38 -25.73 12.35
CA SER A 78 -7.05 -26.24 12.65
C SER A 78 -7.02 -26.81 14.07
N ASN A 79 -6.32 -27.94 14.25
CA ASN A 79 -6.11 -28.52 15.57
C ASN A 79 -4.91 -27.82 16.23
N ILE A 80 -5.16 -27.13 17.33
CA ILE A 80 -4.15 -26.44 18.12
C ILE A 80 -4.17 -27.05 19.52
N SER A 81 -3.11 -27.78 19.86
CA SER A 81 -2.94 -28.44 21.16
C SER A 81 -4.11 -29.37 21.54
N GLY A 82 -4.60 -30.17 20.59
CA GLY A 82 -5.72 -31.10 20.80
C GLY A 82 -7.10 -30.44 20.73
N ILE A 83 -7.16 -29.11 20.60
CA ILE A 83 -8.41 -28.35 20.48
C ILE A 83 -8.56 -27.87 19.05
N ASN A 84 -9.69 -28.23 18.46
CA ASN A 84 -10.08 -27.73 17.15
C ASN A 84 -10.53 -26.27 17.24
N ARG A 85 -9.81 -25.38 16.57
CA ARG A 85 -10.08 -23.94 16.54
C ARG A 85 -10.30 -23.48 15.10
N ARG A 86 -11.16 -22.48 14.92
CA ARG A 86 -11.41 -21.81 13.64
C ARG A 86 -11.58 -20.32 13.88
N PHE A 87 -11.37 -19.53 12.85
CA PHE A 87 -11.71 -18.11 12.89
C PHE A 87 -13.23 -17.92 13.05
N ILE A 88 -13.65 -16.92 13.83
CA ILE A 88 -15.05 -16.63 14.10
C ILE A 88 -15.46 -15.40 13.29
N PRO A 89 -16.31 -15.53 12.24
CA PRO A 89 -16.68 -14.42 11.36
C PRO A 89 -17.42 -13.27 12.05
N GLN A 90 -18.08 -13.56 13.17
CA GLN A 90 -18.78 -12.55 13.99
C GLN A 90 -17.81 -11.50 14.55
N TRP A 91 -16.52 -11.82 14.68
CA TRP A 91 -15.51 -10.83 15.10
C TRP A 91 -15.38 -9.66 14.15
N PHE A 92 -15.75 -9.80 12.88
CA PHE A 92 -15.76 -8.66 11.98
C PHE A 92 -16.85 -7.62 12.32
N ASP A 93 -17.90 -8.00 13.04
CA ASP A 93 -18.93 -7.06 13.52
C ASP A 93 -18.49 -6.29 14.77
N GLU A 94 -17.60 -6.90 15.55
CA GLU A 94 -17.02 -6.30 16.76
C GLU A 94 -15.75 -5.50 16.46
N PHE A 95 -15.00 -5.90 15.42
CA PHE A 95 -13.70 -5.34 15.06
C PHE A 95 -13.68 -4.96 13.58
N ASP A 96 -14.05 -3.72 13.32
CA ASP A 96 -13.99 -3.06 12.02
C ASP A 96 -12.56 -2.84 11.51
N TRP A 97 -11.54 -3.10 12.33
CA TRP A 97 -10.11 -3.12 11.94
C TRP A 97 -9.56 -4.53 11.72
N LEU A 98 -10.34 -5.58 12.00
CA LEU A 98 -9.89 -6.96 11.83
C LEU A 98 -9.89 -7.32 10.36
N GLU A 99 -8.75 -7.75 9.84
CA GLU A 99 -8.61 -8.26 8.49
C GLU A 99 -8.33 -9.77 8.57
N TYR A 100 -8.79 -10.52 7.56
CA TYR A 100 -8.47 -11.93 7.44
C TYR A 100 -7.85 -12.22 6.08
N SER A 101 -6.73 -12.92 6.11
CA SER A 101 -6.02 -13.41 4.94
C SER A 101 -6.49 -14.81 4.60
N VAL A 102 -7.20 -14.93 3.47
CA VAL A 102 -7.64 -16.23 2.94
C VAL A 102 -6.44 -17.07 2.51
N SER A 103 -5.46 -16.44 1.84
CA SER A 103 -4.24 -17.11 1.39
C SER A 103 -3.40 -17.69 2.52
N LYS A 104 -3.43 -17.08 3.70
CA LYS A 104 -2.65 -17.52 4.88
C LYS A 104 -3.48 -18.22 5.94
N ASP A 105 -4.80 -18.30 5.78
CA ASP A 105 -5.74 -18.76 6.81
C ASP A 105 -5.45 -18.11 8.18
N ALA A 106 -5.35 -16.78 8.19
CA ALA A 106 -4.93 -16.06 9.40
C ALA A 106 -5.59 -14.68 9.49
N ALA A 107 -6.00 -14.33 10.70
CA ALA A 107 -6.43 -12.97 11.03
C ALA A 107 -5.21 -12.08 11.26
N VAL A 108 -5.29 -10.83 10.78
CA VAL A 108 -4.26 -9.80 10.98
C VAL A 108 -4.90 -8.51 11.48
N GLU A 109 -4.16 -7.79 12.31
CA GLU A 109 -4.55 -6.45 12.74
C GLU A 109 -4.25 -5.45 11.61
N ALA A 110 -5.24 -4.69 11.16
CA ALA A 110 -5.00 -3.58 10.26
C ALA A 110 -4.13 -2.54 10.98
N GLN A 111 -2.95 -2.24 10.41
CA GLN A 111 -2.08 -1.15 10.88
C GLN A 111 -2.79 0.20 10.66
N LYS A 112 -3.61 0.63 11.62
CA LYS A 112 -4.23 1.95 11.60
C LYS A 112 -3.12 2.98 11.79
N SER A 113 -2.71 3.66 10.72
CA SER A 113 -1.93 4.89 10.86
C SER A 113 -2.80 5.86 11.66
N LYS A 114 -2.49 6.06 12.94
CA LYS A 114 -3.16 7.06 13.77
C LYS A 114 -2.98 8.40 13.09
N GLY A 115 -4.03 8.90 12.45
CA GLY A 115 -4.08 10.25 11.92
C GLY A 115 -3.91 11.21 13.09
N LEU A 116 -2.75 11.86 13.17
CA LEU A 116 -2.64 13.13 13.87
C LEU A 116 -3.49 14.13 13.10
N GLY A 117 -4.70 14.41 13.61
CA GLY A 117 -5.47 15.56 13.18
C GLY A 117 -4.77 16.86 13.61
N PRO A 118 -4.98 17.97 12.89
CA PRO A 118 -4.35 19.24 13.22
C PRO A 118 -4.90 19.77 14.55
N ARG A 119 -3.99 20.22 15.43
CA ARG A 119 -4.31 21.11 16.56
C ARG A 119 -3.96 22.53 16.19
#